data_AF-G8B1P9-F1
#
_entry.id   AF-G8B1P9-F1
#
_cell.length_a   1.000
_cell.length_b   1.000
_cell.length_c   1.000
_cell.angle_alpha   90.00
_cell.angle_beta   90.00
_cell.angle_gamma   90.00
#
_symmetry.space_group_name_H-M   'P 1'
#
loop_
_entity.id
_entity.type
_entity.pdbx_description
1 polymer ?
#
loop_
_entity_poly.entity_id
_entity_poly.type
_entity_poly.pdbx_seq_one_letter_code
_entity_poly.pdbx_strand_id
1 'polypeptide(L)'
;MKLHFYAMNTLVSFFVLCFVWQLSHAIAFSDLTTCLIENGFTNTTSDLKRIYAIGDPKQADKLKDVSKEKMVNVVACLYDKLYPHQKLYPSLRQLIDRDDTVTSDQIEQMENTASACYRKVDGKINNVKFLNCVNITEAPFDHLFATIRDVQQALQWCYVRCRILISEMYTLQRNRYNPLKDYIQYIPTDKLGCFMACKAEESTMKNPDQTLQKRLTDLINLKKNIDESKRKEMLQTLNKCLTQVPADEDERYYEVIKCINLFQPPFVDILYNNFYSAYNIEKKELNI
;
A
#
# COMPACT_ATOMS: atom_id res chain seq x y z
N MET A 1 39.91 24.96 -13.69
CA MET A 1 39.45 23.56 -13.83
C MET A 1 38.81 22.98 -12.56
N LYS A 2 38.09 23.79 -11.75
CA LYS A 2 37.34 23.32 -10.55
C LYS A 2 35.83 23.61 -10.61
N LEU A 3 35.38 24.43 -11.58
CA LEU A 3 33.97 24.78 -11.75
C LEU A 3 33.16 23.69 -12.50
N HIS A 4 33.79 22.92 -13.39
CA HIS A 4 33.12 21.85 -14.14
C HIS A 4 32.82 20.58 -13.32
N PHE A 5 33.52 20.37 -12.20
CA PHE A 5 33.35 19.17 -11.38
C PHE A 5 32.13 19.25 -10.44
N TYR A 6 31.74 20.46 -10.02
CA TYR A 6 30.55 20.69 -9.19
C TYR A 6 29.24 20.60 -9.99
N ALA A 7 29.24 21.00 -11.26
CA ALA A 7 28.07 20.87 -12.13
C ALA A 7 27.71 19.39 -12.41
N MET A 8 28.71 18.51 -12.53
CA MET A 8 28.51 17.09 -12.85
C MET A 8 27.94 16.27 -11.68
N ASN A 9 28.35 16.56 -10.45
CA ASN A 9 27.81 15.88 -9.25
C ASN A 9 26.37 16.30 -8.89
N THR A 10 25.97 17.51 -9.25
CA THR A 10 24.61 18.02 -9.02
C THR A 10 23.62 17.38 -10.01
N LEU A 11 24.04 17.17 -11.26
CA LEU A 11 23.25 16.53 -12.32
C LEU A 11 23.05 15.01 -12.09
N VAL A 12 24.09 14.31 -11.63
CA VAL A 12 24.00 12.87 -11.30
C VAL A 12 23.10 12.63 -10.08
N SER A 13 23.10 13.54 -9.12
CA SER A 13 22.21 13.46 -7.94
C SER A 13 20.74 13.69 -8.30
N PHE A 14 20.45 14.58 -9.25
CA PHE A 14 19.11 14.81 -9.80
C PHE A 14 18.58 13.58 -10.56
N PHE A 15 19.42 12.90 -11.34
CA PHE A 15 19.05 11.67 -12.05
C PHE A 15 18.74 10.49 -11.12
N VAL A 16 19.45 10.38 -9.99
CA VAL A 16 19.21 9.32 -9.00
C VAL A 16 17.96 9.60 -8.15
N LEU A 17 17.62 10.87 -7.90
CA LEU A 17 16.41 11.28 -7.16
C LEU A 17 15.11 11.02 -7.93
N CYS A 18 15.09 11.25 -9.26
CA CYS A 18 13.97 10.84 -10.11
C CYS A 18 13.80 9.31 -10.17
N PHE A 19 14.90 8.55 -10.04
CA PHE A 19 14.90 7.09 -10.17
C PHE A 19 14.19 6.38 -9.00
N VAL A 20 14.27 6.92 -7.77
CA VAL A 20 13.62 6.29 -6.60
C VAL A 20 12.12 6.63 -6.53
N TRP A 21 11.74 7.83 -6.96
CA TRP A 21 10.33 8.22 -7.18
C TRP A 21 9.63 7.32 -8.19
N GLN A 22 10.35 6.93 -9.24
CA GLN A 22 9.89 6.00 -10.25
C GLN A 22 9.71 4.60 -9.68
N LEU A 23 10.67 4.01 -8.96
CA LEU A 23 10.70 2.56 -8.70
C LEU A 23 9.38 1.93 -8.22
N SER A 24 8.62 2.46 -7.26
CA SER A 24 7.43 1.74 -6.75
C SER A 24 6.16 1.88 -7.60
N HIS A 25 5.98 3.01 -8.31
CA HIS A 25 4.91 3.15 -9.32
C HIS A 25 5.37 2.61 -10.68
N ALA A 26 6.66 2.69 -10.98
CA ALA A 26 7.30 2.13 -12.15
C ALA A 26 7.39 0.61 -12.08
N ILE A 27 7.47 -0.04 -10.91
CA ILE A 27 7.41 -1.51 -10.83
C ILE A 27 6.02 -1.98 -11.24
N ALA A 28 4.93 -1.52 -10.61
CA ALA A 28 3.58 -1.92 -11.01
C ALA A 28 3.24 -1.51 -12.45
N PHE A 29 3.68 -0.32 -12.90
CA PHE A 29 3.52 0.15 -14.28
C PHE A 29 4.37 -0.64 -15.28
N SER A 30 5.60 -1.00 -14.92
CA SER A 30 6.51 -1.83 -15.72
C SER A 30 5.97 -3.25 -15.82
N ASP A 31 5.58 -3.85 -14.70
CA ASP A 31 4.98 -5.18 -14.65
C ASP A 31 3.69 -5.24 -15.46
N LEU A 32 2.83 -4.23 -15.34
CA LEU A 32 1.62 -4.14 -16.15
C LEU A 32 1.94 -3.99 -17.64
N THR A 33 2.92 -3.16 -17.99
CA THR A 33 3.37 -2.98 -19.38
C THR A 33 3.93 -4.29 -19.95
N THR A 34 4.76 -4.99 -19.16
CA THR A 34 5.30 -6.30 -19.53
C THR A 34 4.18 -7.31 -19.73
N CYS A 35 3.22 -7.38 -18.82
CA CYS A 35 2.07 -8.29 -18.93
C CYS A 35 1.18 -7.98 -20.13
N LEU A 36 1.01 -6.71 -20.51
CA LEU A 36 0.32 -6.33 -21.73
C LEU A 36 1.05 -6.88 -22.96
N ILE A 37 2.37 -6.66 -23.06
CA ILE A 37 3.18 -7.11 -24.20
C ILE A 37 3.18 -8.65 -24.30
N GLU A 38 3.42 -9.34 -23.18
CA GLU A 38 3.42 -10.82 -23.10
C GLU A 38 2.08 -11.43 -23.55
N ASN A 39 0.97 -10.68 -23.43
CA ASN A 39 -0.37 -11.10 -23.84
C ASN A 39 -0.84 -10.51 -25.18
N GLY A 40 0.10 -10.02 -25.99
CA GLY A 40 -0.15 -9.64 -27.38
C GLY A 40 -0.87 -8.30 -27.56
N PHE A 41 -0.75 -7.39 -26.59
CA PHE A 41 -1.11 -5.99 -26.76
C PHE A 41 0.04 -5.23 -27.41
N THR A 42 -0.27 -4.45 -28.46
CA THR A 42 0.73 -3.83 -29.34
C THR A 42 0.76 -2.31 -29.25
N ASN A 43 -0.27 -1.68 -28.68
CA ASN A 43 -0.33 -0.24 -28.47
C ASN A 43 -0.42 0.06 -26.98
N THR A 44 0.74 -0.01 -26.32
CA THR A 44 0.88 0.12 -24.86
C THR A 44 0.10 1.31 -24.29
N THR A 45 0.11 2.48 -24.94
CA THR A 45 -0.61 3.67 -24.44
C THR A 45 -2.13 3.51 -24.45
N SER A 46 -2.70 2.96 -25.54
CA SER A 46 -4.14 2.71 -25.63
C SER A 46 -4.55 1.55 -24.72
N ASP A 47 -3.73 0.51 -24.66
CA ASP A 47 -4.02 -0.71 -23.92
C ASP A 47 -3.92 -0.49 -22.40
N LEU A 48 -2.98 0.35 -21.96
CA LEU A 48 -2.95 0.84 -20.58
C LEU A 48 -4.25 1.57 -20.21
N LYS A 49 -4.73 2.51 -21.04
CA LYS A 49 -5.99 3.23 -20.77
C LYS A 49 -7.19 2.29 -20.64
N ARG A 50 -7.17 1.16 -21.35
CA ARG A 50 -8.21 0.12 -21.27
C ARG A 50 -8.10 -0.64 -19.95
N ILE A 51 -6.91 -1.08 -19.55
CA ILE A 51 -6.74 -1.75 -18.24
C ILE A 51 -7.10 -0.83 -17.07
N TYR A 52 -6.75 0.45 -17.14
CA TYR A 52 -7.14 1.43 -16.11
C TYR A 52 -8.65 1.74 -16.09
N ALA A 53 -9.40 1.38 -17.14
CA ALA A 53 -10.85 1.53 -17.17
C ALA A 53 -11.57 0.41 -16.39
N ILE A 54 -10.91 -0.72 -16.10
CA ILE A 54 -11.48 -1.78 -15.28
C ILE A 54 -11.67 -1.26 -13.84
N GLY A 55 -12.89 -1.39 -13.32
CA GLY A 55 -13.30 -0.84 -12.02
C GLY A 55 -13.63 0.66 -12.03
N ASP A 56 -13.66 1.31 -13.21
CA ASP A 56 -14.17 2.68 -13.37
C ASP A 56 -15.43 2.70 -14.24
N PRO A 57 -16.64 2.82 -13.64
CA PRO A 57 -17.89 2.88 -14.38
C PRO A 57 -17.95 3.99 -15.43
N LYS A 58 -17.23 5.12 -15.22
CA LYS A 58 -17.22 6.25 -16.16
C LYS A 58 -16.41 5.94 -17.43
N GLN A 59 -15.63 4.88 -17.41
CA GLN A 59 -14.75 4.48 -18.51
C GLN A 59 -15.12 3.12 -19.12
N ALA A 60 -16.25 2.53 -18.71
CA ALA A 60 -16.71 1.21 -19.17
C ALA A 60 -16.77 1.08 -20.70
N ASP A 61 -17.08 2.17 -21.43
CA ASP A 61 -17.09 2.20 -22.89
C ASP A 61 -15.74 1.82 -23.53
N LYS A 62 -14.62 2.06 -22.84
CA LYS A 62 -13.28 1.71 -23.33
C LYS A 62 -13.03 0.21 -23.36
N LEU A 63 -13.87 -0.59 -22.71
CA LEU A 63 -13.72 -2.04 -22.58
C LEU A 63 -14.50 -2.84 -23.65
N LYS A 64 -15.44 -2.20 -24.36
CA LYS A 64 -16.41 -2.87 -25.26
C LYS A 64 -15.76 -3.71 -26.37
N ASP A 65 -14.64 -3.26 -26.92
CA ASP A 65 -13.96 -3.88 -28.06
C ASP A 65 -12.70 -4.68 -27.66
N VAL A 66 -12.52 -4.96 -26.37
CA VAL A 66 -11.35 -5.67 -25.86
C VAL A 66 -11.72 -7.11 -25.53
N SER A 67 -10.90 -8.06 -25.99
CA SER A 67 -11.07 -9.46 -25.59
C SER A 67 -10.96 -9.60 -24.07
N LYS A 68 -12.06 -10.02 -23.44
CA LYS A 68 -12.11 -10.31 -22.00
C LYS A 68 -11.06 -11.33 -21.59
N GLU A 69 -10.90 -12.38 -22.38
CA GLU A 69 -9.89 -13.40 -22.14
C GLU A 69 -8.47 -12.80 -22.13
N LYS A 70 -8.14 -11.91 -23.08
CA LYS A 70 -6.84 -11.22 -23.06
C LYS A 70 -6.66 -10.36 -21.82
N MET A 71 -7.68 -9.61 -21.41
CA MET A 71 -7.62 -8.80 -20.18
C MET A 71 -7.41 -9.67 -18.94
N VAL A 72 -8.11 -10.80 -18.85
CA VAL A 72 -7.97 -11.74 -17.73
C VAL A 72 -6.55 -12.33 -17.67
N ASN A 73 -5.93 -12.63 -18.80
CA ASN A 73 -4.53 -13.06 -18.82
C ASN A 73 -3.57 -11.97 -18.32
N VAL A 74 -3.82 -10.70 -18.67
CA VAL A 74 -3.04 -9.56 -18.13
C VAL A 74 -3.22 -9.43 -16.62
N VAL A 75 -4.45 -9.57 -16.12
CA VAL A 75 -4.75 -9.55 -14.67
C VAL A 75 -4.00 -10.67 -13.95
N ALA A 76 -4.04 -11.89 -14.49
CA ALA A 76 -3.34 -13.04 -13.93
C ALA A 76 -1.82 -12.81 -13.89
N CYS A 77 -1.25 -12.35 -15.01
CA CYS A 77 0.17 -12.02 -15.10
C CYS A 77 0.58 -10.94 -14.10
N LEU A 78 -0.20 -9.86 -13.97
CA LEU A 78 0.10 -8.78 -13.04
C LEU A 78 0.08 -9.29 -11.59
N TYR A 79 -0.92 -10.09 -11.24
CA TYR A 79 -1.01 -10.71 -9.93
C TYR A 79 0.22 -11.58 -9.63
N ASP A 80 0.63 -12.43 -10.58
CA ASP A 80 1.78 -13.33 -10.41
C ASP A 80 3.11 -12.57 -10.26
N LYS A 81 3.28 -11.44 -10.94
CA LYS A 81 4.47 -10.58 -10.78
C LYS A 81 4.46 -9.81 -9.46
N LEU A 82 3.31 -9.28 -9.03
CA LEU A 82 3.20 -8.53 -7.78
C LEU A 82 3.25 -9.42 -6.54
N TYR A 83 2.75 -10.66 -6.63
CA TYR A 83 2.57 -11.57 -5.50
C TYR A 83 3.01 -13.01 -5.82
N PRO A 84 4.29 -13.24 -6.19
CA PRO A 84 4.78 -14.52 -6.73
C PRO A 84 4.66 -15.73 -5.78
N HIS A 85 4.42 -15.47 -4.50
CA HIS A 85 4.31 -16.50 -3.45
C HIS A 85 2.91 -16.61 -2.85
N GLN A 86 1.95 -15.79 -3.29
CA GLN A 86 0.59 -15.79 -2.75
C GLN A 86 -0.38 -16.53 -3.68
N LYS A 87 -1.25 -17.36 -3.09
CA LYS A 87 -2.32 -18.03 -3.84
C LYS A 87 -3.46 -17.05 -4.11
N LEU A 88 -3.88 -16.96 -5.37
CA LEU A 88 -4.89 -16.00 -5.82
C LEU A 88 -6.25 -16.16 -5.14
N TYR A 89 -6.75 -17.40 -4.97
CA TYR A 89 -8.07 -17.61 -4.36
C TYR A 89 -8.15 -17.07 -2.91
N PRO A 90 -7.23 -17.44 -1.99
CA PRO A 90 -7.18 -16.83 -0.66
C PRO A 90 -7.04 -15.30 -0.69
N SER A 91 -6.21 -14.77 -1.59
CA SER A 91 -6.01 -13.32 -1.73
C SER A 91 -7.28 -12.60 -2.19
N LEU A 92 -8.03 -13.19 -3.12
CA LEU A 92 -9.29 -12.61 -3.60
C LEU A 92 -10.32 -12.57 -2.47
N ARG A 93 -10.46 -13.65 -1.69
CA ARG A 93 -11.36 -13.69 -0.53
C ARG A 93 -11.00 -12.64 0.52
N GLN A 94 -9.71 -12.45 0.77
CA GLN A 94 -9.25 -11.39 1.68
C GLN A 94 -9.66 -9.99 1.19
N LEU A 95 -9.68 -9.75 -0.13
CA LEU A 95 -10.17 -8.49 -0.67
C LEU A 95 -11.69 -8.37 -0.60
N ILE A 96 -12.42 -9.45 -0.91
CA ILE A 96 -13.88 -9.50 -0.77
C ILE A 96 -14.28 -9.14 0.66
N ASP A 97 -13.71 -9.80 1.68
CA ASP A 97 -14.00 -9.54 3.11
C ASP A 97 -13.79 -8.07 3.54
N ARG A 98 -13.00 -7.30 2.80
CA ARG A 98 -12.65 -5.91 3.11
C ARG A 98 -13.24 -4.90 2.11
N ASP A 99 -14.06 -5.35 1.17
CA ASP A 99 -14.69 -4.48 0.19
C ASP A 99 -15.90 -3.77 0.78
N ASP A 100 -15.68 -2.53 1.22
CA ASP A 100 -16.71 -1.66 1.77
C ASP A 100 -17.39 -0.78 0.70
N THR A 101 -17.13 -1.05 -0.58
CA THR A 101 -17.72 -0.30 -1.70
C THR A 101 -18.95 -0.98 -2.31
N VAL A 102 -19.24 -2.20 -1.87
CA VAL A 102 -20.38 -3.01 -2.32
C VAL A 102 -21.28 -3.38 -1.13
N THR A 103 -22.48 -3.85 -1.41
CA THR A 103 -23.46 -4.26 -0.38
C THR A 103 -23.10 -5.62 0.22
N SER A 104 -23.60 -5.92 1.43
CA SER A 104 -23.40 -7.24 2.07
C SER A 104 -23.90 -8.41 1.22
N ASP A 105 -25.01 -8.22 0.49
CA ASP A 105 -25.52 -9.24 -0.44
C ASP A 105 -24.55 -9.50 -1.60
N GLN A 106 -23.91 -8.44 -2.12
CA GLN A 106 -22.87 -8.57 -3.15
C GLN A 106 -21.62 -9.27 -2.60
N ILE A 107 -21.22 -9.00 -1.36
CA ILE A 107 -20.12 -9.71 -0.68
C ILE A 107 -20.41 -11.21 -0.59
N GLU A 108 -21.60 -11.58 -0.14
CA GLU A 108 -22.00 -12.99 -0.06
C GLU A 108 -22.01 -13.64 -1.45
N GLN A 109 -22.55 -12.94 -2.45
CA GLN A 109 -22.55 -13.41 -3.84
C GLN A 109 -21.11 -13.60 -4.36
N MET A 110 -20.20 -12.68 -4.06
CA MET A 110 -18.80 -12.75 -4.48
C MET A 110 -18.07 -13.93 -3.83
N GLU A 111 -18.25 -14.12 -2.51
CA GLU A 111 -17.67 -15.27 -1.78
C GLU A 111 -18.18 -16.60 -2.35
N ASN A 112 -19.49 -16.71 -2.58
CA ASN A 112 -20.12 -17.91 -3.16
C ASN A 112 -19.61 -18.19 -4.58
N THR A 113 -19.52 -17.15 -5.41
CA THR A 113 -19.02 -17.25 -6.79
C THR A 113 -17.54 -17.66 -6.80
N ALA A 114 -16.70 -17.02 -5.98
CA ALA A 114 -15.29 -17.36 -5.86
C ALA A 114 -15.10 -18.81 -5.40
N SER A 115 -15.86 -19.27 -4.39
CA SER A 115 -15.79 -20.65 -3.92
C SER A 115 -16.21 -21.66 -4.99
N ALA A 116 -17.32 -21.40 -5.69
CA ALA A 116 -17.79 -22.25 -6.79
C ALA A 116 -16.78 -22.32 -7.94
N CYS A 117 -16.20 -21.18 -8.33
CA CYS A 117 -15.18 -21.11 -9.36
C CYS A 117 -13.89 -21.82 -8.98
N TYR A 118 -13.45 -21.70 -7.73
CA TYR A 118 -12.28 -22.41 -7.22
C TYR A 118 -12.47 -23.94 -7.28
N ARG A 119 -13.67 -24.44 -6.95
CA ARG A 119 -14.01 -25.87 -7.09
C ARG A 119 -14.03 -26.32 -8.55
N LYS A 120 -14.57 -25.51 -9.47
CA LYS A 120 -14.62 -25.82 -10.91
C LYS A 120 -13.25 -25.95 -11.59
N VAL A 121 -12.21 -25.31 -11.04
CA VAL A 121 -10.83 -25.42 -11.54
C VAL A 121 -10.03 -26.50 -10.80
N ASP A 122 -10.72 -27.45 -10.16
CA ASP A 122 -10.18 -28.58 -9.38
C ASP A 122 -9.19 -28.17 -8.28
N GLY A 123 -9.28 -26.93 -7.76
CA GLY A 123 -8.31 -26.38 -6.82
C GLY A 123 -6.88 -26.30 -7.37
N LYS A 124 -6.68 -26.54 -8.68
CA LYS A 124 -5.39 -26.49 -9.37
C LYS A 124 -5.09 -25.06 -9.82
N ILE A 125 -3.81 -24.70 -9.75
CA ILE A 125 -3.25 -23.36 -9.96
C ILE A 125 -3.38 -22.96 -11.43
N ASN A 126 -4.58 -22.58 -11.87
CA ASN A 126 -4.77 -21.88 -13.13
C ASN A 126 -5.50 -20.56 -12.84
N ASN A 127 -4.70 -19.55 -12.50
CA ASN A 127 -5.19 -18.21 -12.16
C ASN A 127 -6.07 -17.64 -13.28
N VAL A 128 -5.71 -17.86 -14.55
CA VAL A 128 -6.51 -17.41 -15.71
C VAL A 128 -7.90 -18.05 -15.73
N LYS A 129 -8.01 -19.38 -15.58
CA LYS A 129 -9.31 -20.07 -15.54
C LYS A 129 -10.16 -19.63 -14.35
N PHE A 130 -9.53 -19.45 -13.19
CA PHE A 130 -10.22 -18.96 -11.99
C PHE A 130 -10.75 -17.54 -12.19
N LEU A 131 -9.92 -16.61 -12.68
CA LEU A 131 -10.27 -15.22 -12.95
C LEU A 131 -11.33 -15.07 -14.04
N ASN A 132 -11.27 -15.90 -15.09
CA ASN A 132 -12.31 -15.96 -16.10
C ASN A 132 -13.64 -16.42 -15.50
N CYS A 133 -13.62 -17.42 -14.62
CA CYS A 133 -14.83 -17.95 -14.00
C CYS A 133 -15.53 -16.91 -13.10
N VAL A 134 -14.76 -16.16 -12.29
CA VAL A 134 -15.33 -15.10 -11.44
C VAL A 134 -15.63 -13.82 -12.23
N ASN A 135 -15.23 -13.75 -13.50
CA ASN A 135 -15.41 -12.58 -14.36
C ASN A 135 -14.76 -11.31 -13.76
N ILE A 136 -13.47 -11.40 -13.43
CA ILE A 136 -12.71 -10.36 -12.71
C ILE A 136 -12.72 -8.96 -13.36
N THR A 137 -13.08 -8.86 -14.65
CA THR A 137 -13.11 -7.58 -15.36
C THR A 137 -14.49 -6.91 -15.32
N GLU A 138 -15.48 -7.50 -14.65
CA GLU A 138 -16.84 -6.98 -14.53
C GLU A 138 -17.28 -6.87 -13.07
N ALA A 139 -18.24 -5.98 -12.83
CA ALA A 139 -18.84 -5.82 -11.52
C ALA A 139 -19.47 -7.14 -11.04
N PRO A 140 -19.36 -7.45 -9.74
CA PRO A 140 -18.73 -6.65 -8.68
C PRO A 140 -17.21 -6.91 -8.48
N PHE A 141 -16.58 -7.77 -9.28
CA PHE A 141 -15.18 -8.18 -9.09
C PHE A 141 -14.14 -7.22 -9.67
N ASP A 142 -14.52 -6.40 -10.64
CA ASP A 142 -13.66 -5.41 -11.29
C ASP A 142 -12.98 -4.43 -10.32
N HIS A 143 -13.68 -4.04 -9.26
CA HIS A 143 -13.13 -3.19 -8.20
C HIS A 143 -11.98 -3.87 -7.43
N LEU A 144 -12.03 -5.19 -7.24
CA LEU A 144 -10.95 -5.92 -6.57
C LEU A 144 -9.67 -5.94 -7.42
N PHE A 145 -9.81 -6.06 -8.74
CA PHE A 145 -8.67 -5.91 -9.64
C PHE A 145 -8.13 -4.48 -9.65
N ALA A 146 -9.01 -3.48 -9.72
CA ALA A 146 -8.59 -2.09 -9.62
C ALA A 146 -7.80 -1.84 -8.32
N THR A 147 -8.21 -2.44 -7.21
CA THR A 147 -7.50 -2.36 -5.93
C THR A 147 -6.11 -2.99 -6.02
N ILE A 148 -5.97 -4.20 -6.59
CA ILE A 148 -4.67 -4.85 -6.80
C ILE A 148 -3.73 -3.99 -7.66
N ARG A 149 -4.27 -3.33 -8.68
CA ARG A 149 -3.54 -2.47 -9.62
C ARG A 149 -3.10 -1.14 -8.98
N ASP A 150 -4.01 -0.49 -8.25
CA ASP A 150 -3.85 0.92 -7.85
C ASP A 150 -3.26 1.09 -6.45
N VAL A 151 -3.53 0.15 -5.53
CA VAL A 151 -3.07 0.21 -4.15
C VAL A 151 -1.78 -0.59 -4.02
N GLN A 152 -0.70 0.09 -3.63
CA GLN A 152 0.58 -0.57 -3.43
C GLN A 152 0.48 -1.59 -2.31
N GLN A 153 0.85 -2.83 -2.61
CA GLN A 153 0.80 -3.95 -1.68
C GLN A 153 -0.59 -4.12 -1.04
N ALA A 154 -1.67 -4.02 -1.83
CA ALA A 154 -3.06 -4.21 -1.38
C ALA A 154 -3.30 -5.50 -0.56
N LEU A 155 -2.48 -6.53 -0.79
CA LEU A 155 -2.52 -7.82 -0.10
C LEU A 155 -1.46 -7.96 1.00
N GLN A 156 -0.84 -6.86 1.44
CA GLN A 156 0.13 -6.91 2.52
C GLN A 156 -0.53 -7.33 3.83
N TRP A 157 0.24 -8.09 4.62
CA TRP A 157 -0.19 -8.61 5.91
C TRP A 157 -0.82 -7.56 6.83
N CYS A 158 -0.29 -6.35 6.91
CA CYS A 158 -0.82 -5.33 7.83
C CYS A 158 -2.21 -4.81 7.45
N TYR A 159 -2.56 -4.77 6.16
CA TYR A 159 -3.94 -4.44 5.76
C TYR A 159 -4.91 -5.54 6.19
N VAL A 160 -4.49 -6.80 6.05
CA VAL A 160 -5.28 -7.97 6.45
C VAL A 160 -5.45 -8.03 7.97
N ARG A 161 -4.34 -7.99 8.72
CA ARG A 161 -4.32 -8.08 10.19
C ARG A 161 -5.18 -7.01 10.84
N CYS A 162 -5.10 -5.79 10.33
CA CYS A 162 -5.76 -4.63 10.93
C CYS A 162 -7.12 -4.29 10.30
N ARG A 163 -7.65 -5.17 9.44
CA ARG A 163 -8.96 -5.04 8.80
C ARG A 163 -9.18 -3.67 8.15
N ILE A 164 -8.14 -3.19 7.46
CA ILE A 164 -8.19 -1.93 6.71
C ILE A 164 -9.07 -2.18 5.48
N LEU A 165 -10.15 -1.43 5.36
CA LEU A 165 -11.11 -1.55 4.27
C LEU A 165 -10.53 -1.01 2.97
N ILE A 166 -11.07 -1.43 1.81
CA ILE A 166 -10.55 -0.99 0.52
C ILE A 166 -10.62 0.54 0.37
N SER A 167 -11.70 1.20 0.81
CA SER A 167 -11.79 2.67 0.76
C SER A 167 -10.73 3.36 1.64
N GLU A 168 -10.42 2.77 2.81
CA GLU A 168 -9.37 3.22 3.72
C GLU A 168 -7.98 3.02 3.07
N MET A 169 -7.75 1.90 2.37
CA MET A 169 -6.51 1.67 1.61
C MET A 169 -6.32 2.72 0.51
N TYR A 170 -7.38 3.07 -0.23
CA TYR A 170 -7.32 4.13 -1.23
C TYR A 170 -7.05 5.49 -0.61
N THR A 171 -7.61 5.76 0.57
CA THR A 171 -7.33 6.98 1.33
C THR A 171 -5.85 7.06 1.69
N LEU A 172 -5.27 5.97 2.20
CA LEU A 172 -3.84 5.86 2.49
C LEU A 172 -3.02 6.08 1.21
N GLN A 173 -3.33 5.35 0.13
CA GLN A 173 -2.59 5.39 -1.12
C GLN A 173 -2.56 6.81 -1.74
N ARG A 174 -3.72 7.48 -1.81
CA ARG A 174 -3.84 8.84 -2.38
C ARG A 174 -3.12 9.88 -1.55
N ASN A 175 -3.08 9.70 -0.23
CA ASN A 175 -2.47 10.64 0.72
C ASN A 175 -1.08 10.21 1.20
N ARG A 176 -0.41 9.29 0.49
CA ARG A 176 0.85 8.71 0.96
C ARG A 176 1.98 9.72 1.25
N TYR A 177 1.91 10.89 0.61
CA TYR A 177 2.86 11.99 0.78
C TYR A 177 2.32 13.17 1.60
N ASN A 178 1.05 13.10 2.02
CA ASN A 178 0.43 14.15 2.81
C ASN A 178 0.67 13.87 4.31
N PRO A 179 0.74 14.92 5.13
CA PRO A 179 0.70 14.79 6.59
C PRO A 179 -0.51 13.96 7.04
N LEU A 180 -0.28 13.01 7.96
CA LEU A 180 -1.33 12.10 8.43
C LEU A 180 -2.55 12.83 8.98
N LYS A 181 -2.31 13.93 9.70
CA LYS A 181 -3.36 14.76 10.31
C LYS A 181 -4.42 15.26 9.32
N ASP A 182 -4.12 15.34 8.03
CA ASP A 182 -5.02 15.91 7.03
C ASP A 182 -6.13 14.92 6.62
N TYR A 183 -5.92 13.62 6.85
CA TYR A 183 -6.83 12.56 6.40
C TYR A 183 -7.08 11.46 7.45
N ILE A 184 -6.54 11.62 8.66
CA ILE A 184 -6.72 10.64 9.74
C ILE A 184 -8.19 10.41 10.11
N GLN A 185 -9.05 11.42 9.95
CA GLN A 185 -10.49 11.30 10.25
C GLN A 185 -11.24 10.28 9.39
N TYR A 186 -10.67 9.86 8.25
CA TYR A 186 -11.30 8.91 7.34
C TYR A 186 -10.98 7.45 7.70
N ILE A 187 -10.13 7.21 8.71
CA ILE A 187 -9.72 5.86 9.11
C ILE A 187 -9.90 5.73 10.63
N PRO A 188 -10.59 4.70 11.13
CA PRO A 188 -10.72 4.46 12.56
C PRO A 188 -9.35 4.40 13.26
N THR A 189 -9.23 5.10 14.38
CA THR A 189 -7.96 5.29 15.11
C THR A 189 -7.38 3.96 15.61
N ASP A 190 -8.23 3.02 15.99
CA ASP A 190 -7.86 1.67 16.42
C ASP A 190 -7.21 0.89 15.27
N LYS A 191 -7.84 0.89 14.09
CA LYS A 191 -7.29 0.26 12.89
C LYS A 191 -5.99 0.90 12.44
N LEU A 192 -5.92 2.24 12.44
CA LEU A 192 -4.72 2.96 12.06
C LEU A 192 -3.57 2.70 13.05
N GLY A 193 -3.88 2.62 14.35
CA GLY A 193 -2.93 2.23 15.38
C GLY A 193 -2.39 0.82 15.18
N CYS A 194 -3.27 -0.15 14.92
CA CYS A 194 -2.87 -1.51 14.56
C CYS A 194 -1.98 -1.50 13.31
N PHE A 195 -2.39 -0.77 12.27
CA PHE A 195 -1.67 -0.74 11.00
C PHE A 195 -0.25 -0.20 11.16
N MET A 196 -0.08 0.88 11.92
CA MET A 196 1.23 1.42 12.26
C MET A 196 2.04 0.43 13.10
N ALA A 197 1.46 -0.14 14.16
CA ALA A 197 2.14 -1.15 14.98
C ALA A 197 2.66 -2.32 14.13
N CYS A 198 1.80 -2.89 13.28
CA CYS A 198 2.15 -3.97 12.37
C CYS A 198 3.29 -3.58 11.41
N LYS A 199 3.28 -2.35 10.90
CA LYS A 199 4.35 -1.86 10.02
C LYS A 199 5.67 -1.64 10.77
N ALA A 200 5.63 -1.26 12.04
CA ALA A 200 6.81 -1.22 12.90
C ALA A 200 7.38 -2.62 13.16
N GLU A 201 6.51 -3.59 13.44
CA GLU A 201 6.91 -5.00 13.61
C GLU A 201 7.56 -5.54 12.34
N GLU A 202 6.92 -5.37 11.17
CA GLU A 202 7.45 -5.78 9.87
C GLU A 202 8.83 -5.15 9.59
N SER A 203 8.97 -3.86 9.92
CA SER A 203 10.23 -3.13 9.76
C SER A 203 11.32 -3.68 10.68
N THR A 204 10.98 -3.99 11.92
CA THR A 204 11.92 -4.52 12.93
C THR A 204 12.35 -5.95 12.58
N MET A 205 11.44 -6.77 12.04
CA MET A 205 11.77 -8.11 11.52
C MET A 205 12.78 -8.04 10.37
N LYS A 206 12.66 -7.04 9.49
CA LYS A 206 13.60 -6.84 8.37
C LYS A 206 14.92 -6.22 8.81
N ASN A 207 14.89 -5.34 9.80
CA ASN A 207 16.07 -4.70 10.38
C ASN A 207 15.82 -4.45 11.88
N PRO A 208 16.47 -5.19 12.80
CA PRO A 208 16.28 -5.05 14.24
C PRO A 208 16.50 -3.63 14.78
N ASP A 209 17.31 -2.81 14.08
CA ASP A 209 17.54 -1.42 14.47
C ASP A 209 16.33 -0.52 14.20
N GLN A 210 15.38 -0.93 13.35
CA GLN A 210 14.26 -0.10 12.90
C GLN A 210 13.02 -0.19 13.79
N THR A 211 13.24 -0.16 15.11
CA THR A 211 12.19 -0.24 16.13
C THR A 211 11.25 0.96 16.09
N LEU A 212 10.04 0.80 16.64
CA LEU A 212 9.09 1.89 16.83
C LEU A 212 9.72 3.07 17.58
N GLN A 213 10.46 2.80 18.66
CA GLN A 213 11.14 3.81 19.45
C GLN A 213 12.12 4.63 18.61
N LYS A 214 13.00 3.96 17.85
CA LYS A 214 14.02 4.65 17.06
C LYS A 214 13.38 5.54 16.01
N ARG A 215 12.37 5.03 15.31
CA ARG A 215 11.66 5.79 14.26
C ARG A 215 10.96 7.03 14.82
N LEU A 216 10.22 6.89 15.92
CA LEU A 216 9.59 8.05 16.55
C LEU A 216 10.62 9.05 17.07
N THR A 217 11.71 8.57 17.68
CA THR A 217 12.81 9.43 18.13
C THR A 217 13.43 10.20 16.96
N ASP A 218 13.70 9.52 15.84
CA ASP A 218 14.25 10.13 14.64
C ASP A 218 13.29 11.22 14.10
N LEU A 219 11.99 10.91 13.95
CA LEU A 219 11.00 11.89 13.48
C LEU A 219 10.86 13.12 14.40
N ILE A 220 10.86 12.91 15.71
CA ILE A 220 10.84 13.99 16.70
C ILE A 220 12.06 14.90 16.56
N ASN A 221 13.24 14.32 16.30
CA ASN A 221 14.49 15.07 16.18
C ASN A 221 14.65 15.76 14.82
N LEU A 222 14.11 15.18 13.75
CA LEU A 222 14.23 15.69 12.38
C LEU A 222 13.35 16.93 12.14
N LYS A 223 12.22 17.08 12.84
CA LYS A 223 11.29 18.20 12.62
C LYS A 223 11.89 19.52 13.14
N LYS A 224 12.41 20.34 12.21
CA LYS A 224 13.05 21.64 12.50
C LYS A 224 12.15 22.64 13.23
N ASN A 225 10.83 22.57 13.02
CA ASN A 225 9.87 23.57 13.53
C ASN A 225 9.22 23.21 14.88
N ILE A 226 9.75 22.20 15.60
CA ILE A 226 9.29 21.87 16.95
C ILE A 226 10.20 22.55 17.96
N ASP A 227 9.61 23.38 18.81
CA ASP A 227 10.26 24.00 19.96
C ASP A 227 10.97 22.96 20.84
N GLU A 228 12.14 23.29 21.39
CA GLU A 228 12.94 22.36 22.19
C GLU A 228 12.19 21.81 23.41
N SER A 229 11.34 22.61 24.05
CA SER A 229 10.53 22.17 25.19
C SER A 229 9.52 21.10 24.79
N LYS A 230 8.82 21.31 23.66
CA LYS A 230 7.88 20.32 23.09
C LYS A 230 8.60 19.06 22.65
N ARG A 231 9.78 19.19 22.03
CA ARG A 231 10.61 18.04 21.64
C ARG A 231 10.97 17.19 22.85
N LYS A 232 11.40 17.83 23.94
CA LYS A 232 11.73 17.15 25.20
C LYS A 232 10.51 16.45 25.80
N GLU A 233 9.35 17.09 25.80
CA GLU A 233 8.08 16.51 26.27
C GLU A 233 7.69 15.27 25.46
N MET A 234 7.79 15.32 24.13
CA MET A 234 7.50 14.17 23.26
C MET A 234 8.43 12.99 23.55
N LEU A 235 9.74 13.23 23.67
CA LEU A 235 10.72 12.18 24.00
C LEU A 235 10.48 11.60 25.40
N GLN A 236 10.14 12.43 26.38
CA GLN A 236 9.81 11.98 27.74
C GLN A 236 8.54 11.12 27.75
N THR A 237 7.50 11.53 27.01
CA THR A 237 6.25 10.78 26.87
C THR A 237 6.48 9.43 26.19
N LEU A 238 7.25 9.41 25.09
CA LEU A 238 7.64 8.19 24.40
C LEU A 238 8.38 7.22 25.33
N ASN A 239 9.42 7.70 26.02
CA ASN A 239 10.20 6.87 26.94
C ASN A 239 9.36 6.34 28.10
N LYS A 240 8.50 7.18 28.69
CA LYS A 240 7.56 6.77 29.74
C LYS A 240 6.68 5.62 29.28
N CYS A 241 6.05 5.75 28.11
CA CYS A 241 5.18 4.72 27.56
C CYS A 241 5.92 3.42 27.23
N LEU A 242 7.14 3.51 26.69
CA LEU A 242 7.99 2.34 26.42
C LEU A 242 8.41 1.57 27.68
N THR A 243 8.51 2.26 28.83
CA THR A 243 8.77 1.63 30.14
C THR A 243 7.50 1.06 30.78
N GLN A 244 6.35 1.70 30.57
CA GLN A 244 5.07 1.27 31.13
C GLN A 244 4.48 0.03 30.45
N VAL A 245 4.68 -0.09 29.13
CA VAL A 245 4.21 -1.27 28.38
C VAL A 245 5.24 -2.39 28.51
N PRO A 246 4.88 -3.56 29.06
CA PRO A 246 5.78 -4.69 29.23
C PRO A 246 6.46 -5.11 27.93
N ALA A 247 7.68 -5.64 28.03
CA ALA A 247 8.46 -6.01 26.85
C ALA A 247 7.93 -7.27 26.15
N ASP A 248 7.27 -8.13 26.93
CA ASP A 248 6.61 -9.38 26.57
C ASP A 248 5.11 -9.21 26.29
N GLU A 249 4.59 -7.98 26.34
CA GLU A 249 3.19 -7.68 26.02
C GLU A 249 2.86 -8.08 24.58
N ASP A 250 1.77 -8.83 24.41
CA ASP A 250 1.21 -9.10 23.10
C ASP A 250 0.80 -7.77 22.44
N GLU A 251 1.18 -7.57 21.18
CA GLU A 251 0.94 -6.31 20.47
C GLU A 251 1.58 -5.08 21.13
N ARG A 252 2.71 -5.24 21.86
CA ARG A 252 3.46 -4.16 22.52
C ARG A 252 3.49 -2.82 21.77
N TYR A 253 3.77 -2.84 20.47
CA TYR A 253 3.84 -1.60 19.67
C TYR A 253 2.49 -0.87 19.58
N TYR A 254 1.39 -1.59 19.51
CA TYR A 254 0.05 -1.01 19.51
C TYR A 254 -0.27 -0.35 20.86
N GLU A 255 0.09 -0.99 21.97
CA GLU A 255 -0.11 -0.43 23.30
C GLU A 255 0.78 0.81 23.55
N VAL A 256 2.01 0.82 23.04
CA VAL A 256 2.86 2.03 23.06
C VAL A 256 2.22 3.16 22.25
N ILE A 257 1.68 2.87 21.05
CA ILE A 257 0.99 3.85 20.20
C ILE A 257 -0.23 4.47 20.91
N LYS A 258 -1.02 3.66 21.62
CA LYS A 258 -2.13 4.14 22.45
C LYS A 258 -1.63 5.01 23.60
N CYS A 259 -0.62 4.55 24.33
CA CYS A 259 -0.10 5.26 25.50
C CYS A 259 0.41 6.66 25.15
N ILE A 260 1.14 6.81 24.04
CA ILE A 260 1.66 8.12 23.60
C ILE A 260 0.58 8.99 22.94
N ASN A 261 -0.62 8.43 22.71
CA ASN A 261 -1.70 9.08 21.97
C ASN A 261 -1.22 9.61 20.61
N LEU A 262 -0.59 8.71 19.83
CA LEU A 262 0.16 9.03 18.60
C LEU A 262 -0.64 9.92 17.62
N PHE A 263 -1.95 9.75 17.60
CA PHE A 263 -2.87 10.38 16.66
C PHE A 263 -3.41 11.74 17.13
N GLN A 264 -2.86 12.28 18.21
CA GLN A 264 -3.16 13.62 18.71
C GLN A 264 -1.90 14.49 18.70
N PRO A 265 -2.04 15.84 18.66
CA PRO A 265 -0.91 16.74 18.87
C PRO A 265 -0.22 16.47 20.22
N PRO A 266 1.11 16.62 20.30
CA PRO A 266 2.01 17.07 19.23
C PRO A 266 2.46 15.94 18.28
N PHE A 267 2.13 14.67 18.55
CA PHE A 267 2.62 13.54 17.79
C PHE A 267 2.08 13.48 16.36
N VAL A 268 0.79 13.73 16.15
CA VAL A 268 0.20 13.64 14.81
C VAL A 268 0.82 14.63 13.80
N ASP A 269 1.36 15.74 14.28
CA ASP A 269 1.99 16.78 13.46
C ASP A 269 3.33 16.37 12.83
N ILE A 270 3.94 15.28 13.31
CA ILE A 270 5.18 14.73 12.76
C ILE A 270 4.98 13.49 11.90
N LEU A 271 3.74 13.01 11.75
CA LEU A 271 3.45 11.77 11.05
C LEU A 271 3.10 12.01 9.57
N TYR A 272 3.61 11.13 8.73
CA TYR A 272 3.24 10.97 7.32
C TYR A 272 2.78 9.54 7.11
N ASN A 273 1.99 9.26 6.05
CA ASN A 273 1.57 7.88 5.79
C ASN A 273 2.76 6.94 5.58
N ASN A 274 3.78 7.49 4.92
CA ASN A 274 5.06 6.87 4.69
C ASN A 274 5.93 6.78 5.94
N PHE A 275 5.34 6.84 7.15
CA PHE A 275 6.01 6.70 8.46
C PHE A 275 7.09 5.59 8.48
N TYR A 276 6.93 4.56 7.66
CA TYR A 276 7.89 3.46 7.51
C TYR A 276 8.79 3.50 6.27
N SER A 277 8.42 4.19 5.18
CA SER A 277 9.27 4.39 3.98
C SER A 277 10.10 5.69 4.02
N ALA A 278 9.81 6.59 4.98
CA ALA A 278 10.55 7.84 5.22
C ALA A 278 12.04 7.62 5.52
N TYR A 279 12.46 6.45 6.02
CA TYR A 279 13.87 6.13 6.26
C TYR A 279 14.74 6.16 4.98
N ASN A 280 14.14 5.95 3.80
CA ASN A 280 14.84 6.03 2.51
C ASN A 280 14.71 7.41 1.83
N ILE A 281 13.76 8.25 2.26
CA ILE A 281 13.47 9.55 1.64
C ILE A 281 14.12 10.69 2.45
N GLU A 282 14.07 10.64 3.78
CA GLU A 282 14.46 11.78 4.63
C GLU A 282 15.97 11.94 4.83
N LYS A 283 16.80 10.93 4.52
CA LYS A 283 18.26 11.15 4.51
C LYS A 283 18.73 12.07 3.38
N LYS A 284 17.88 12.32 2.36
CA LYS A 284 18.21 13.20 1.22
C LYS A 284 17.36 14.47 1.14
N GLU A 285 16.17 14.50 1.73
CA GLU A 285 15.24 15.65 1.59
C GLU A 285 15.31 16.69 2.73
N LEU A 286 16.12 16.49 3.77
CA LEU A 286 16.30 17.49 4.86
C LEU A 286 17.51 18.43 4.71
N ASN A 287 18.22 18.32 3.57
CA ASN A 287 19.23 19.29 3.11
C ASN A 287 18.71 20.19 1.98
N ILE A 288 17.44 20.62 2.10
CA ILE A 288 16.94 21.88 1.52
C ILE A 288 16.25 22.65 2.64
#